data_AF-A0A7W1VDY6-F1
#
_entry.id   AF-A0A7W1VDY6-F1
#
_cell.length_a   1.000
_cell.length_b   1.000
_cell.length_c   1.000
_cell.angle_alpha   90.00
_cell.angle_beta   90.00
_cell.angle_gamma   90.00
#
_symmetry.space_group_name_H-M   'P 1'
#
loop_
_entity.id
_entity.type
_entity.pdbx_description
1 polymer ?
#
loop_
_entity_poly.entity_id
_entity_poly.type
_entity_poly.pdbx_seq_one_letter_code
_entity_poly.pdbx_strand_id
1 'polypeptide(L)'
;MSLPVSSLIEMPILQELSATGGSDDVRYLYERLIDYFPQINESETAEIKRGMNKNWRKSVQKAGKSLDEKNLLKRVNGLWTITGRGKETAEAEALGFTLIKSDSEQSSHVNIQKFLIEIGNSLGFFTEMEFEYYDVVWRETEKSQRISHVFEVQSKGNLDSAFAKLKRAYQSQRSKPFLVLTSERDLNRARKSLAQEFQDIETVIEILTFTQIKQIHQNLKPIGEILKKLLES
;
A
#
# COMPACT_ATOMS: atom_id res chain seq x y z
N MET A 1 -9.11 5.15 -20.19
CA MET A 1 -7.72 5.31 -19.68
C MET A 1 -6.86 4.19 -20.25
N SER A 2 -5.54 4.32 -20.30
CA SER A 2 -4.68 3.44 -21.11
C SER A 2 -4.36 2.13 -20.42
N LEU A 3 -4.61 1.00 -21.10
CA LEU A 3 -4.02 -0.29 -20.76
C LEU A 3 -2.50 -0.15 -20.54
N PRO A 4 -1.88 -0.94 -19.65
CA PRO A 4 -0.46 -0.86 -19.40
C PRO A 4 0.33 -1.10 -20.70
N VAL A 5 1.43 -0.37 -20.84
CA VAL A 5 2.40 -0.62 -21.92
C VAL A 5 2.95 -2.03 -21.80
N SER A 6 3.19 -2.69 -22.93
CA SER A 6 3.55 -4.12 -22.96
C SER A 6 4.79 -4.46 -22.14
N SER A 7 5.74 -3.54 -21.98
CA SER A 7 6.94 -3.73 -21.16
C SER A 7 6.63 -3.95 -19.68
N LEU A 8 5.56 -3.35 -19.13
CA LEU A 8 5.16 -3.54 -17.74
C LEU A 8 4.47 -4.89 -17.50
N ILE A 9 4.07 -5.59 -18.56
CA ILE A 9 3.38 -6.90 -18.51
C ILE A 9 4.38 -8.05 -18.53
N GLU A 10 5.60 -7.81 -19.00
CA GLU A 10 6.65 -8.83 -19.11
C GLU A 10 6.97 -9.49 -17.76
N MET A 11 7.14 -8.70 -16.69
CA MET A 11 7.50 -9.27 -15.39
C MET A 11 6.35 -10.08 -14.74
N PRO A 12 5.11 -9.56 -14.70
CA PRO A 12 3.97 -10.35 -14.25
C PRO A 12 3.76 -11.68 -14.99
N ILE A 13 4.05 -11.75 -16.30
CA ILE A 13 3.99 -13.02 -17.05
C ILE A 13 4.99 -14.04 -16.49
N LEU A 14 6.23 -13.62 -16.21
CA LEU A 14 7.26 -14.51 -15.67
C LEU A 14 6.92 -14.94 -14.24
N GLN A 15 6.39 -14.04 -13.41
CA GLN A 15 5.98 -14.35 -12.04
C GLN A 15 4.83 -15.36 -11.99
N GLU A 16 3.78 -15.18 -12.81
CA GLU A 16 2.65 -16.11 -12.91
C GLU A 16 3.10 -17.49 -13.39
N LEU A 17 3.91 -17.54 -14.46
CA LEU A 17 4.41 -18.82 -14.98
C LEU A 17 5.32 -19.52 -13.98
N SER A 18 6.12 -18.78 -13.20
CA SER A 18 6.94 -19.36 -12.13
C SER A 18 6.05 -19.95 -11.02
N ALA A 19 5.01 -19.22 -10.61
CA ALA A 19 4.07 -19.65 -9.57
C ALA A 19 3.23 -20.89 -9.98
N THR A 20 3.00 -21.09 -11.28
CA THR A 20 2.17 -22.20 -11.80
C THR A 20 2.96 -23.44 -12.19
N GLY A 21 4.23 -23.54 -11.77
CA GLY A 21 5.08 -24.71 -12.05
C GLY A 21 5.89 -24.61 -13.34
N GLY A 22 5.92 -23.44 -13.99
CA GLY A 22 6.80 -23.11 -15.11
C GLY A 22 6.13 -23.09 -16.49
N SER A 23 4.84 -23.42 -16.59
CA SER A 23 4.11 -23.34 -17.84
C SER A 23 2.62 -23.14 -17.64
N ASP A 24 1.97 -22.40 -18.53
CA ASP A 24 0.51 -22.25 -18.53
C ASP A 24 -0.04 -21.89 -19.92
N ASP A 25 -1.34 -22.10 -20.13
CA ASP A 25 -2.06 -21.64 -21.31
C ASP A 25 -2.30 -20.12 -21.21
N VAL A 26 -1.99 -19.40 -22.29
CA VAL A 26 -2.11 -17.94 -22.37
C VAL A 26 -3.52 -17.43 -22.05
N ARG A 27 -4.56 -18.26 -22.24
CA ARG A 27 -5.94 -17.89 -21.91
C ARG A 27 -6.13 -17.64 -20.42
N TYR A 28 -5.47 -18.42 -19.57
CA TYR A 28 -5.52 -18.22 -18.11
C TYR A 28 -4.66 -17.02 -17.70
N LEU A 29 -3.55 -16.79 -18.38
CA LEU A 29 -2.72 -15.61 -18.14
C LEU A 29 -3.48 -14.31 -18.37
N TYR A 30 -4.40 -14.24 -19.34
CA TYR A 30 -5.19 -13.02 -19.56
C TYR A 30 -6.01 -12.59 -18.35
N GLU A 31 -6.52 -13.55 -17.57
CA GLU A 31 -7.32 -13.25 -16.39
C GLU A 31 -6.44 -12.98 -15.17
N ARG A 32 -5.45 -13.83 -14.90
CA ARG A 32 -4.63 -13.71 -13.69
C ARG A 32 -3.73 -12.48 -13.68
N LEU A 33 -3.27 -12.05 -14.86
CA LEU A 33 -2.47 -10.84 -14.98
C LEU A 33 -3.23 -9.56 -14.59
N ILE A 34 -4.57 -9.58 -14.49
CA ILE A 34 -5.36 -8.40 -14.08
C ILE A 34 -4.96 -7.94 -12.68
N ASP A 35 -4.72 -8.88 -11.76
CA ASP A 35 -4.45 -8.57 -10.34
C ASP A 35 -3.13 -7.80 -10.15
N TYR A 36 -2.23 -7.85 -11.15
CA TYR A 36 -0.97 -7.09 -11.18
C TYR A 36 -1.15 -5.63 -11.62
N PHE A 37 -2.31 -5.27 -12.18
CA PHE A 37 -2.57 -3.95 -12.75
C PHE A 37 -3.81 -3.30 -12.11
N PRO A 38 -3.68 -2.77 -10.89
CA PRO A 38 -4.79 -2.15 -10.15
C PRO A 38 -5.32 -0.86 -10.80
N GLN A 39 -4.72 -0.40 -11.91
CA GLN A 39 -5.25 0.67 -12.76
C GLN A 39 -6.35 0.21 -13.73
N ILE A 40 -6.52 -1.09 -13.94
CA ILE A 40 -7.61 -1.64 -14.76
C ILE A 40 -8.91 -1.51 -13.97
N ASN A 41 -9.92 -0.85 -14.54
CA ASN A 41 -11.18 -0.62 -13.84
C ASN A 41 -12.13 -1.83 -13.92
N GLU A 42 -13.22 -1.79 -13.16
CA GLU A 42 -14.19 -2.90 -13.07
C GLU A 42 -14.86 -3.23 -14.41
N SER A 43 -15.12 -2.22 -15.25
CA SER A 43 -15.71 -2.41 -16.59
C SER A 43 -14.72 -3.12 -17.53
N GLU A 44 -13.46 -2.69 -17.54
CA GLU A 44 -12.38 -3.33 -18.32
C GLU A 44 -12.11 -4.75 -17.82
N THR A 45 -12.15 -4.97 -16.50
CA THR A 45 -12.01 -6.29 -15.89
C THR A 45 -13.12 -7.24 -16.36
N ALA A 46 -14.38 -6.76 -16.37
CA ALA A 46 -15.51 -7.54 -16.86
C ALA A 46 -15.36 -7.88 -18.35
N GLU A 47 -14.88 -6.94 -19.18
CA GLU A 47 -14.62 -7.18 -20.60
C GLU A 47 -13.48 -8.17 -20.83
N ILE A 48 -12.41 -8.11 -20.03
CA ILE A 48 -11.29 -9.06 -20.11
C ILE A 48 -11.75 -10.46 -19.75
N LYS A 49 -12.47 -10.63 -18.63
CA LYS A 49 -13.02 -11.92 -18.18
C LYS A 49 -14.00 -12.53 -19.19
N ARG A 50 -14.80 -11.69 -19.87
CA ARG A 50 -15.67 -12.13 -20.98
C ARG A 50 -14.92 -12.34 -22.30
N GLY A 51 -13.62 -12.07 -22.34
CA GLY A 51 -12.79 -12.24 -23.53
C GLY A 51 -13.03 -11.21 -24.64
N MET A 52 -13.72 -10.11 -24.34
CA MET A 52 -14.10 -9.07 -25.29
C MET A 52 -13.03 -7.99 -25.45
N ASN A 53 -12.11 -7.85 -24.49
CA ASN A 53 -11.05 -6.84 -24.54
C ASN A 53 -9.89 -7.28 -25.46
N LYS A 54 -10.00 -6.95 -26.76
CA LYS A 54 -8.98 -7.27 -27.78
C LYS A 54 -7.66 -6.54 -27.55
N ASN A 55 -7.69 -5.35 -26.96
CA ASN A 55 -6.50 -4.54 -26.76
C ASN A 55 -5.62 -5.12 -25.65
N TRP A 56 -6.23 -5.62 -24.57
CA TRP A 56 -5.52 -6.33 -23.50
C TRP A 56 -4.79 -7.57 -24.03
N ARG A 57 -5.49 -8.41 -24.80
CA ARG A 57 -4.90 -9.60 -25.43
C ARG A 57 -3.72 -9.24 -26.32
N LYS A 58 -3.84 -8.18 -27.13
CA LYS A 58 -2.74 -7.69 -27.97
C LYS A 58 -1.53 -7.25 -27.13
N SER A 59 -1.75 -6.53 -26.03
CA SER A 59 -0.66 -6.10 -25.14
C SER A 59 0.05 -7.27 -24.47
N VAL A 60 -0.70 -8.24 -23.93
CA VAL A 60 -0.13 -9.46 -23.33
C VAL A 60 0.63 -10.27 -24.38
N GLN A 61 0.07 -10.45 -25.58
CA GLN A 61 0.75 -11.16 -26.67
C GLN A 61 2.03 -10.44 -27.13
N LYS A 62 2.03 -9.10 -27.16
CA LYS A 62 3.23 -8.30 -27.47
C LYS A 62 4.30 -8.46 -26.40
N ALA A 63 3.93 -8.46 -25.12
CA ALA A 63 4.83 -8.71 -24.01
C ALA A 63 5.43 -10.12 -24.07
N GLY A 64 4.59 -11.14 -24.29
CA GLY A 64 5.05 -12.52 -24.47
C GLY A 64 6.02 -12.68 -25.64
N LYS A 65 5.77 -12.00 -26.78
CA LYS A 65 6.69 -12.02 -27.92
C LYS A 65 8.06 -11.42 -27.54
N SER A 66 8.07 -10.29 -26.84
CA SER A 66 9.30 -9.66 -26.35
C SER A 66 10.09 -10.59 -25.41
N LEU A 67 9.41 -11.27 -24.49
CA LEU A 67 10.05 -12.25 -23.59
C LEU A 67 10.63 -13.47 -24.32
N ASP A 68 9.95 -13.94 -25.36
CA ASP A 68 10.39 -15.04 -26.23
C ASP A 68 11.64 -14.64 -27.02
N GLU A 69 11.65 -13.43 -27.62
CA GLU A 69 12.82 -12.84 -28.28
C GLU A 69 14.02 -12.67 -27.33
N LYS A 70 13.76 -12.42 -26.03
CA LYS A 70 14.78 -12.35 -24.97
C LYS A 70 15.20 -13.71 -24.41
N ASN A 71 14.64 -14.82 -24.89
CA ASN A 71 14.85 -16.19 -24.38
C ASN A 71 14.46 -16.37 -22.90
N LEU A 72 13.53 -15.58 -22.37
CA LEU A 72 13.00 -15.70 -21.00
C LEU A 72 11.75 -16.60 -20.94
N LEU A 73 11.14 -16.83 -22.09
CA LEU A 73 9.91 -17.57 -22.31
C LEU A 73 10.06 -18.39 -23.60
N LYS A 74 9.33 -19.50 -23.72
CA LYS A 74 9.02 -20.15 -25.00
C LYS A 74 7.51 -20.22 -25.22
N ARG A 75 7.08 -19.97 -26.45
CA ARG A 75 5.66 -19.96 -26.83
C ARG A 75 5.39 -21.05 -27.85
N VAL A 76 4.57 -22.04 -27.49
CA VAL A 76 4.23 -23.17 -28.38
C VAL A 76 2.72 -23.39 -28.33
N ASN A 77 2.02 -23.19 -29.45
CA ASN A 77 0.58 -23.46 -29.58
C ASN A 77 -0.31 -22.89 -28.45
N GLY A 78 0.01 -21.68 -27.95
CA GLY A 78 -0.73 -21.05 -26.85
C GLY A 78 -0.28 -21.47 -25.44
N LEU A 79 0.54 -22.52 -25.33
CA LEU A 79 1.25 -22.88 -24.12
C LEU A 79 2.53 -22.04 -23.99
N TRP A 80 2.67 -21.38 -22.86
CA TRP A 80 3.76 -20.47 -22.54
C TRP A 80 4.59 -21.09 -21.43
N THR A 81 5.88 -21.27 -21.66
CA THR A 81 6.79 -21.96 -20.74
C THR A 81 7.96 -21.06 -20.38
N ILE A 82 8.18 -20.82 -19.10
CA ILE A 82 9.31 -20.02 -18.63
C ILE A 82 10.62 -20.79 -18.83
N THR A 83 11.69 -20.11 -19.25
CA THR A 83 13.03 -20.72 -19.35
C THR A 83 13.76 -20.64 -18.00
N GLY A 84 14.90 -21.32 -17.86
CA GLY A 84 15.76 -21.17 -16.67
C GLY A 84 16.17 -19.71 -16.42
N ARG A 85 16.57 -18.99 -17.48
CA ARG A 85 16.88 -17.55 -17.42
C ARG A 85 15.66 -16.70 -17.05
N GLY A 86 14.48 -17.10 -17.52
CA GLY A 86 13.21 -16.48 -17.13
C GLY A 86 12.91 -16.64 -15.65
N LYS A 87 13.13 -17.85 -15.09
CA LYS A 87 12.99 -18.12 -13.64
C LYS A 87 13.96 -17.29 -12.82
N GLU A 88 15.24 -17.29 -13.19
CA GLU A 88 16.26 -16.45 -12.54
C GLU A 88 15.86 -14.97 -12.56
N THR A 89 15.29 -14.49 -13.67
CA THR A 89 14.82 -13.10 -13.79
C THR A 89 13.62 -12.83 -12.89
N ALA A 90 12.64 -13.74 -12.84
CA ALA A 90 11.46 -13.63 -11.97
C ALA A 90 11.84 -13.69 -10.48
N GLU A 91 12.82 -14.53 -10.13
CA GLU A 91 13.34 -14.68 -8.78
C GLU A 91 14.22 -13.47 -8.37
N ALA A 92 15.06 -12.95 -9.27
CA ALA A 92 15.85 -11.75 -9.03
C ALA A 92 14.96 -10.51 -8.85
N GLU A 93 13.86 -10.42 -9.59
CA GLU A 93 12.83 -9.39 -9.37
C GLU A 93 12.02 -9.67 -8.11
N ALA A 94 11.70 -10.92 -7.74
CA ALA A 94 11.07 -11.20 -6.46
C ALA A 94 11.98 -10.81 -5.28
N LEU A 95 13.29 -11.04 -5.37
CA LEU A 95 14.29 -10.63 -4.38
C LEU A 95 14.52 -9.11 -4.37
N GLY A 96 14.59 -8.48 -5.55
CA GLY A 96 14.71 -7.04 -5.72
C GLY A 96 13.45 -6.26 -5.30
N PHE A 97 12.26 -6.80 -5.57
CA PHE A 97 10.99 -6.28 -5.10
C PHE A 97 10.82 -6.55 -3.61
N THR A 98 11.33 -7.66 -3.06
CA THR A 98 11.30 -7.87 -1.60
C THR A 98 12.20 -6.86 -0.89
N LEU A 99 13.42 -6.60 -1.40
CA LEU A 99 14.35 -5.61 -0.82
C LEU A 99 13.90 -4.16 -1.05
N ILE A 100 13.40 -3.80 -2.24
CA ILE A 100 12.91 -2.45 -2.54
C ILE A 100 11.55 -2.20 -1.89
N LYS A 101 10.66 -3.19 -1.77
CA LYS A 101 9.36 -3.03 -1.12
C LYS A 101 9.49 -3.09 0.40
N SER A 102 10.37 -3.92 0.96
CA SER A 102 10.70 -3.80 2.38
C SER A 102 11.36 -2.45 2.64
N ASP A 103 12.37 -2.03 1.88
CA ASP A 103 13.01 -0.74 2.17
C ASP A 103 12.14 0.47 1.83
N SER A 104 11.29 0.44 0.79
CA SER A 104 10.43 1.59 0.43
C SER A 104 9.08 1.60 1.14
N GLU A 105 8.43 0.46 1.41
CA GLU A 105 7.20 0.42 2.23
C GLU A 105 7.55 0.62 3.71
N GLN A 106 8.66 0.04 4.21
CA GLN A 106 9.14 0.30 5.57
C GLN A 106 9.73 1.71 5.70
N SER A 107 10.43 2.24 4.67
CA SER A 107 10.76 3.67 4.64
C SER A 107 9.48 4.52 4.62
N SER A 108 8.43 4.14 3.90
CA SER A 108 7.17 4.91 3.89
C SER A 108 6.45 4.89 5.24
N HIS A 109 6.38 3.73 5.91
CA HIS A 109 5.78 3.56 7.23
C HIS A 109 6.55 4.36 8.28
N VAL A 110 7.88 4.20 8.34
CA VAL A 110 8.75 4.97 9.24
C VAL A 110 8.70 6.47 8.93
N ASN A 111 8.63 6.88 7.65
CA ASN A 111 8.50 8.29 7.30
C ASN A 111 7.18 8.89 7.77
N ILE A 112 6.07 8.14 7.69
CA ILE A 112 4.77 8.57 8.23
C ILE A 112 4.84 8.72 9.74
N GLN A 113 5.42 7.74 10.45
CA GLN A 113 5.61 7.84 11.88
C GLN A 113 6.41 9.09 12.25
N LYS A 114 7.54 9.35 11.56
CA LYS A 114 8.33 10.58 11.74
C LYS A 114 7.53 11.85 11.51
N PHE A 115 6.72 11.92 10.46
CA PHE A 115 5.85 13.08 10.24
C PHE A 115 4.85 13.28 11.38
N LEU A 116 4.26 12.21 11.91
CA LEU A 116 3.35 12.28 13.05
C LEU A 116 4.06 12.77 14.32
N ILE A 117 5.29 12.33 14.57
CA ILE A 117 6.14 12.84 15.66
C ILE A 117 6.39 14.34 15.49
N GLU A 118 6.84 14.77 14.32
CA GLU A 118 7.16 16.18 14.06
C GLU A 118 5.92 17.08 14.14
N ILE A 119 4.77 16.61 13.65
CA ILE A 119 3.48 17.29 13.79
C ILE A 119 3.11 17.41 15.27
N GLY A 120 3.10 16.31 16.01
CA GLY A 120 2.69 16.32 17.42
C GLY A 120 3.57 17.21 18.28
N ASN A 121 4.90 17.16 18.09
CA ASN A 121 5.84 18.06 18.76
C ASN A 121 5.59 19.53 18.40
N SER A 122 5.31 19.83 17.13
CA SER A 122 4.97 21.20 16.69
C SER A 122 3.68 21.73 17.32
N LEU A 123 2.76 20.83 17.69
CA LEU A 123 1.53 21.14 18.39
C LEU A 123 1.68 21.12 19.92
N GLY A 124 2.88 20.87 20.44
CA GLY A 124 3.18 20.87 21.88
C GLY A 124 2.87 19.57 22.61
N PHE A 125 2.63 18.46 21.90
CA PHE A 125 2.48 17.15 22.52
C PHE A 125 3.85 16.49 22.78
N PHE A 126 3.90 15.63 23.80
CA PHE A 126 4.95 14.64 23.93
C PHE A 126 4.63 13.43 23.05
N THR A 127 5.53 13.07 22.15
CA THR A 127 5.26 12.07 21.11
C THR A 127 6.27 10.92 21.15
N GLU A 128 5.81 9.68 20.96
CA GLU A 128 6.66 8.48 20.89
C GLU A 128 6.28 7.59 19.71
N MET A 129 7.28 6.99 19.07
CA MET A 129 7.11 5.96 18.04
C MET A 129 7.22 4.57 18.67
N GLU A 130 6.49 3.61 18.13
CA GLU A 130 6.48 2.20 18.55
C GLU A 130 6.29 2.03 20.07
N PHE A 131 5.33 2.77 20.62
CA PHE A 131 5.03 2.73 22.05
C PHE A 131 4.09 1.56 22.37
N GLU A 132 4.60 0.61 23.15
CA GLU A 132 3.93 -0.65 23.48
C GLU A 132 3.54 -1.45 22.22
N TYR A 133 2.27 -1.36 21.81
CA TYR A 133 1.70 -2.05 20.65
C TYR A 133 1.14 -1.08 19.60
N TYR A 134 1.38 0.23 19.78
CA TYR A 134 0.93 1.29 18.89
C TYR A 134 2.06 1.89 18.07
N ASP A 135 1.78 2.29 16.84
CA ASP A 135 2.81 2.85 15.95
C ASP A 135 3.27 4.24 16.39
N VAL A 136 2.33 5.14 16.75
CA VAL A 136 2.65 6.46 17.31
C VAL A 136 1.62 6.83 18.37
N VAL A 137 2.09 7.44 19.46
CA VAL A 137 1.22 7.97 20.52
C VAL A 137 1.58 9.42 20.84
N TRP A 138 0.55 10.22 21.15
CA TRP A 138 0.73 11.58 21.67
C TRP A 138 0.17 11.68 23.08
N ARG A 139 0.92 12.35 23.96
CA ARG A 139 0.60 12.60 25.37
C ARG A 139 0.73 14.11 25.63
N GLU A 140 0.00 14.62 26.62
CA GLU A 140 0.11 16.05 26.97
C GLU A 140 1.50 16.41 27.49
N THR A 141 2.09 15.50 28.27
CA THR A 141 3.46 15.61 28.79
C THR A 141 4.10 14.22 28.85
N GLU A 142 5.42 14.16 28.99
CA GLU A 142 6.17 12.90 29.18
C GLU A 142 5.70 12.10 30.40
N LYS A 143 5.20 12.77 31.44
CA LYS A 143 4.73 12.14 32.68
C LYS A 143 3.25 11.80 32.66
N SER A 144 2.52 12.22 31.63
CA SER A 144 1.09 11.91 31.50
C SER A 144 0.92 10.42 31.29
N GLN A 145 0.20 9.78 32.20
CA GLN A 145 -0.15 8.35 32.09
C GLN A 145 -1.19 8.11 30.99
N ARG A 146 -2.03 9.10 30.72
CA ARG A 146 -3.07 9.03 29.68
C ARG A 146 -2.47 9.29 28.31
N ILE A 147 -2.76 8.40 27.38
CA ILE A 147 -2.50 8.61 25.96
C ILE A 147 -3.65 9.44 25.37
N SER A 148 -3.32 10.58 24.76
CA SER A 148 -4.32 11.51 24.21
C SER A 148 -4.71 11.12 22.79
N HIS A 149 -3.74 10.78 21.95
CA HIS A 149 -3.96 10.36 20.56
C HIS A 149 -3.17 9.07 20.28
N VAL A 150 -3.77 8.17 19.50
CA VAL A 150 -3.13 6.91 19.07
C VAL A 150 -3.25 6.80 17.56
N PHE A 151 -2.15 6.48 16.90
CA PHE A 151 -2.08 6.32 15.46
C PHE A 151 -1.62 4.89 15.12
N GLU A 152 -2.31 4.26 14.17
CA GLU A 152 -1.85 3.04 13.49
C GLU A 152 -1.63 3.35 12.01
N VAL A 153 -0.46 3.03 11.48
CA VAL A 153 -0.09 3.27 10.08
C VAL A 153 -0.17 1.94 9.33
N GLN A 154 -1.03 1.89 8.31
CA GLN A 154 -1.30 0.65 7.59
C GLN A 154 -0.95 0.74 6.10
N SER A 155 -0.19 -0.25 5.65
CA SER A 155 0.15 -0.49 4.24
C SER A 155 -0.19 -1.92 3.87
N LYS A 156 -1.15 -2.14 2.96
CA LYS A 156 -1.58 -3.47 2.45
C LYS A 156 -1.87 -4.57 3.50
N GLY A 157 -1.92 -4.21 4.78
CA GLY A 157 -2.01 -5.12 5.92
C GLY A 157 -3.43 -5.42 6.37
N ASN A 158 -3.54 -6.09 7.51
CA ASN A 158 -4.82 -6.43 8.12
C ASN A 158 -5.39 -5.22 8.88
N LEU A 159 -6.34 -4.52 8.24
CA LEU A 159 -7.07 -3.39 8.82
C LEU A 159 -7.77 -3.74 10.14
N ASP A 160 -8.21 -4.98 10.31
CA ASP A 160 -8.98 -5.42 11.49
C ASP A 160 -8.10 -5.42 12.75
N SER A 161 -6.82 -5.79 12.60
CA SER A 161 -5.84 -5.70 13.70
C SER A 161 -5.62 -4.24 14.14
N ALA A 162 -5.49 -3.33 13.17
CA ALA A 162 -5.35 -1.90 13.46
C ALA A 162 -6.60 -1.35 14.16
N PHE A 163 -7.79 -1.65 13.65
CA PHE A 163 -9.04 -1.24 14.27
C PHE A 163 -9.23 -1.84 15.67
N ALA A 164 -8.83 -3.10 15.91
CA ALA A 164 -8.89 -3.71 17.23
C ALA A 164 -7.98 -2.99 18.24
N LYS A 165 -6.75 -2.63 17.85
CA LYS A 165 -5.85 -1.83 18.68
C LYS A 165 -6.42 -0.44 18.97
N LEU A 166 -6.92 0.25 17.95
CA LEU A 166 -7.51 1.58 18.09
C LEU A 166 -8.76 1.58 18.97
N LYS A 167 -9.60 0.54 18.84
CA LYS A 167 -10.74 0.31 19.73
C LYS A 167 -10.29 0.13 21.18
N ARG A 168 -9.27 -0.69 21.42
CA ARG A 168 -8.70 -0.90 22.75
C ARG A 168 -8.16 0.40 23.36
N ALA A 169 -7.46 1.21 22.58
CA ALA A 169 -6.98 2.53 23.01
C ALA A 169 -8.13 3.44 23.44
N TYR A 170 -9.16 3.55 22.60
CA TYR A 170 -10.34 4.37 22.89
C TYR A 170 -11.07 3.88 24.15
N GLN A 171 -11.27 2.58 24.31
CA GLN A 171 -12.01 2.02 25.44
C GLN A 171 -11.25 2.14 26.77
N SER A 172 -9.92 1.95 26.76
CA SER A 172 -9.10 1.92 27.97
C SER A 172 -8.61 3.31 28.42
N GLN A 173 -8.22 4.17 27.47
CA GLN A 173 -7.56 5.45 27.74
C GLN A 173 -8.40 6.66 27.31
N ARG A 174 -9.55 6.42 26.66
CA ARG A 174 -10.33 7.48 25.99
C ARG A 174 -9.45 8.31 25.05
N SER A 175 -8.48 7.67 24.40
CA SER A 175 -7.62 8.28 23.39
C SER A 175 -8.44 8.58 22.14
N LYS A 176 -8.03 9.58 21.36
CA LYS A 176 -8.54 9.81 20.00
C LYS A 176 -7.83 8.87 19.02
N PRO A 177 -8.54 7.91 18.38
CA PRO A 177 -7.92 6.96 17.48
C PRO A 177 -7.80 7.51 16.05
N PHE A 178 -6.65 7.25 15.41
CA PHE A 178 -6.37 7.62 14.03
C PHE A 178 -5.84 6.40 13.26
N LEU A 179 -6.45 6.11 12.12
CA LEU A 179 -5.92 5.16 11.16
C LEU A 179 -5.28 5.93 10.01
N VAL A 180 -4.00 5.71 9.76
CA VAL A 180 -3.28 6.34 8.66
C VAL A 180 -3.02 5.32 7.56
N LEU A 181 -3.60 5.56 6.38
CA LEU A 181 -3.46 4.68 5.21
C LEU A 181 -2.38 5.20 4.28
N THR A 182 -1.44 4.32 3.89
CA THR A 182 -0.40 4.68 2.92
C THR A 182 -0.93 4.79 1.49
N SER A 183 -2.07 4.14 1.20
CA SER A 183 -2.70 4.08 -0.12
C SER A 183 -4.15 4.54 -0.04
N GLU A 184 -4.53 5.50 -0.88
CA GLU A 184 -5.90 6.01 -0.95
C GLU A 184 -6.91 4.95 -1.42
N ARG A 185 -6.44 3.90 -2.11
CA ARG A 185 -7.30 2.79 -2.57
C ARG A 185 -7.88 1.98 -1.41
N ASP A 186 -7.19 1.96 -0.27
CA ASP A 186 -7.63 1.22 0.92
C ASP A 186 -8.67 1.98 1.74
N LEU A 187 -8.95 3.24 1.40
CA LEU A 187 -9.87 4.10 2.14
C LEU A 187 -11.30 3.58 2.12
N ASN A 188 -11.80 3.14 0.96
CA ASN A 188 -13.14 2.56 0.84
C ASN A 188 -13.25 1.23 1.62
N ARG A 189 -12.19 0.42 1.58
CA ARG A 189 -12.13 -0.84 2.33
C ARG A 189 -12.16 -0.57 3.84
N ALA A 190 -11.33 0.36 4.32
CA ALA A 190 -11.27 0.74 5.72
C ALA A 190 -12.61 1.29 6.22
N ARG A 191 -13.27 2.16 5.44
CA ARG A 191 -14.60 2.68 5.79
C ARG A 191 -15.66 1.58 5.83
N LYS A 192 -15.62 0.63 4.89
CA LYS A 192 -16.56 -0.49 4.88
C LYS A 192 -16.35 -1.41 6.09
N SER A 193 -15.11 -1.78 6.41
CA SER A 193 -14.79 -2.59 7.60
C SER A 193 -15.22 -1.87 8.88
N LEU A 194 -14.99 -0.56 8.97
CA LEU A 194 -15.39 0.26 10.10
C LEU A 194 -16.91 0.23 10.32
N ALA A 195 -17.69 0.47 9.25
CA ALA A 195 -19.16 0.49 9.29
C ALA A 195 -19.79 -0.90 9.53
N GLN A 196 -19.06 -1.99 9.27
CA GLN A 196 -19.58 -3.35 9.43
C GLN A 196 -19.18 -4.00 10.76
N GLU A 197 -17.92 -3.89 11.16
CA GLU A 197 -17.35 -4.67 12.27
C GLU A 197 -16.93 -3.82 13.47
N PHE A 198 -16.72 -2.51 13.27
CA PHE A 198 -16.19 -1.60 14.29
C PHE A 198 -17.10 -0.38 14.52
N GLN A 199 -18.41 -0.55 14.37
CA GLN A 199 -19.43 0.51 14.50
C GLN A 199 -19.29 1.32 15.81
N ASP A 200 -18.92 0.66 16.91
CA ASP A 200 -18.72 1.30 18.23
C ASP A 200 -17.70 2.45 18.23
N ILE A 201 -16.76 2.46 17.28
CA ILE A 201 -15.73 3.49 17.16
C ILE A 201 -15.84 4.30 15.86
N GLU A 202 -16.85 4.03 15.03
CA GLU A 202 -17.02 4.69 13.72
C GLU A 202 -17.09 6.22 13.83
N THR A 203 -17.76 6.73 14.87
CA THR A 203 -17.93 8.17 15.06
C THR A 203 -16.74 8.87 15.73
N VAL A 204 -15.75 8.12 16.21
CA VAL A 204 -14.61 8.67 16.97
C VAL A 204 -13.27 8.45 16.29
N ILE A 205 -13.17 7.48 15.37
CA ILE A 205 -11.96 7.22 14.62
C ILE A 205 -11.84 8.13 13.41
N GLU A 206 -10.66 8.69 13.24
CA GLU A 206 -10.34 9.49 12.06
C GLU A 206 -9.44 8.68 11.11
N ILE A 207 -9.85 8.60 9.85
CA ILE A 207 -9.07 7.92 8.80
C ILE A 207 -8.38 8.98 7.96
N LEU A 208 -7.05 8.97 7.98
CA LEU A 208 -6.20 9.90 7.24
C LEU A 208 -5.37 9.16 6.19
N THR A 209 -5.05 9.83 5.09
CA THR A 209 -4.13 9.30 4.08
C THR A 209 -2.73 9.86 4.27
N PHE A 210 -1.73 9.14 3.75
CA PHE A 210 -0.36 9.66 3.73
C PHE A 210 -0.26 11.05 3.08
N THR A 211 -1.01 11.28 2.00
CA THR A 211 -1.08 12.58 1.32
C THR A 211 -1.49 13.69 2.30
N GLN A 212 -2.52 13.45 3.12
CA GLN A 212 -2.99 14.40 4.12
C GLN A 212 -1.94 14.65 5.22
N ILE A 213 -1.32 13.59 5.75
CA ILE A 213 -0.27 13.72 6.77
C ILE A 213 0.91 14.54 6.24
N LYS A 214 1.35 14.24 5.01
CA LYS A 214 2.45 14.97 4.36
C LYS A 214 2.10 16.43 4.15
N GLN A 215 0.87 16.74 3.73
CA GLN A 215 0.41 18.12 3.57
C GLN A 215 0.38 18.88 4.90
N ILE A 216 -0.14 18.28 5.97
CA ILE A 216 -0.16 18.88 7.31
C ILE A 216 1.26 19.18 7.77
N HIS A 217 2.17 18.21 7.64
CA HIS A 217 3.57 18.36 8.00
C HIS A 217 4.26 19.50 7.25
N GLN A 218 4.09 19.54 5.92
CA GLN A 218 4.68 20.58 5.07
C GLN A 218 4.14 21.98 5.37
N ASN A 219 2.87 22.09 5.76
CA ASN A 219 2.24 23.37 6.09
C ASN A 219 2.59 23.84 7.51
N LEU A 220 2.72 22.93 8.47
CA LEU A 220 3.07 23.28 9.85
C LEU A 220 4.53 23.71 9.99
N LYS A 221 5.44 23.17 9.18
CA LYS A 221 6.87 23.46 9.30
C LYS A 221 7.20 24.95 9.12
N PRO A 222 6.75 25.66 8.07
CA PRO A 222 6.93 27.12 7.96
C PRO A 222 6.28 27.90 9.11
N ILE A 223 5.09 27.48 9.56
CA ILE A 223 4.36 28.15 10.65
C ILE A 223 5.13 28.02 11.96
N GLY A 224 5.63 26.83 12.29
CA GLY A 224 6.43 26.59 13.50
C GLY A 224 7.71 27.45 13.53
N GLU A 225 8.38 27.59 12.38
CA GLU A 225 9.57 28.45 12.27
C GLU A 225 9.23 29.94 12.43
N ILE A 226 8.05 30.38 11.99
CA ILE A 226 7.55 31.75 12.23
C ILE A 226 7.19 31.95 13.71
N LEU A 227 6.50 30.99 14.33
CA LEU A 227 6.10 31.07 15.74
C LEU A 227 7.30 31.13 16.68
N LYS A 228 8.37 30.36 16.42
CA LYS A 228 9.62 30.45 17.19
C LYS A 228 10.18 31.87 17.16
N LYS A 229 10.25 32.50 15.98
CA LYS A 229 10.72 33.89 15.84
C LYS A 229 9.87 34.91 16.62
N LEU A 230 8.58 34.62 16.82
CA LEU A 230 7.67 35.48 17.59
C LEU A 230 7.74 35.24 19.10
N LEU A 231 8.18 34.06 19.54
CA LEU A 231 8.28 33.69 20.96
C LEU A 231 9.68 33.92 21.53
N GLU A 232 10.70 34.01 20.67
CA GLU A 232 12.08 34.33 21.03
C GLU A 232 12.37 35.85 21.00
N SER A 233 11.36 36.69 20.71
CA SER A 233 11.38 38.16 20.83
C SER A 233 10.72 38.64 22.12
#